data_AF-A0A327M1S2-F1
#
_entry.id   AF-A0A327M1S2-F1
#
_cell.length_a   1.000
_cell.length_b   1.000
_cell.length_c   1.000
_cell.angle_alpha   90.00
_cell.angle_beta   90.00
_cell.angle_gamma   90.00
#
_symmetry.space_group_name_H-M   'P 1'
#
loop_
_entity.id
_entity.type
_entity.pdbx_description
1 polymer ?
#
loop_
_entity_poly.entity_id
_entity_poly.type
_entity_poly.pdbx_seq_one_letter_code
_entity_poly.pdbx_strand_id
1 'polypeptide(L)'
;MLFRELSNEQRRQRIDAPQLYEAYLVTRGDLARRMVWQEVSGKDYLYRRVGKVHRSLGPRAPRTEEAYDAFERGKAAAQEREAAMETRLAEMAPVNRALGPVRGALREASSTGTEPPRIEW
;
A
#
# COMPACT_ATOMS: atom_id res chain seq x y z
N MET A 1 -21.68 -14.66 31.31
CA MET A 1 -20.49 -14.32 30.52
C MET A 1 -19.56 -13.50 31.42
N LEU A 2 -18.29 -13.90 31.56
CA LEU A 2 -17.32 -13.12 32.32
C LEU A 2 -16.75 -12.03 31.42
N PHE A 3 -16.99 -10.76 31.75
CA PHE A 3 -16.32 -9.64 31.10
C PHE A 3 -14.84 -9.67 31.46
N ARG A 4 -13.96 -9.63 30.45
CA ARG A 4 -12.51 -9.56 30.66
C ARG A 4 -11.99 -8.35 29.89
N GLU A 5 -11.53 -7.36 30.64
CA GLU A 5 -10.99 -6.14 30.09
C GLU A 5 -9.71 -6.44 29.29
N LEU A 6 -9.59 -5.87 28.08
CA LEU A 6 -8.36 -5.97 27.30
C LEU A 6 -7.25 -5.19 27.98
N SER A 7 -6.05 -5.77 28.01
CA SER A 7 -4.84 -5.05 28.41
C SER A 7 -4.56 -3.89 27.46
N ASN A 8 -3.79 -2.90 27.91
CA ASN A 8 -3.42 -1.76 27.08
C ASN A 8 -2.70 -2.18 25.80
N GLU A 9 -1.86 -3.21 25.87
CA GLU A 9 -1.16 -3.74 24.70
C GLU A 9 -2.13 -4.40 23.71
N GLN A 10 -3.11 -5.17 24.20
CA GLN A 10 -4.14 -5.77 23.36
C GLN A 10 -5.00 -4.72 22.63
N ARG A 11 -5.33 -3.61 23.32
CA ARG A 11 -6.07 -2.51 22.69
C ARG A 11 -5.25 -1.81 21.62
N ARG A 12 -3.97 -1.54 21.92
CA ARG A 12 -3.04 -0.91 20.98
C ARG A 12 -2.88 -1.75 19.72
N GLN A 13 -2.55 -3.03 19.85
CA GLN A 13 -2.41 -3.93 18.69
C GLN A 13 -3.68 -3.99 17.83
N ARG A 14 -4.85 -4.00 18.46
CA ARG A 14 -6.15 -4.04 17.78
C ARG A 14 -6.48 -2.77 16.99
N ILE A 15 -5.90 -1.63 17.35
CA ILE A 15 -6.11 -0.35 16.66
C ILE A 15 -5.00 -0.13 15.63
N ASP A 16 -3.75 -0.34 16.02
CA ASP A 16 -2.59 -0.01 15.21
C ASP A 16 -2.46 -0.94 13.99
N ALA A 17 -2.77 -2.24 14.14
CA ALA A 17 -2.55 -3.20 13.04
C ALA A 17 -3.48 -2.94 11.84
N PRO A 18 -4.80 -2.72 12.02
CA PRO A 18 -5.68 -2.35 10.90
C PRO A 18 -5.29 -1.03 10.25
N GLN A 19 -4.98 0.00 11.04
CA GLN A 19 -4.58 1.31 10.50
C GLN A 19 -3.31 1.24 9.66
N LEU A 20 -2.31 0.49 10.14
CA LEU A 20 -1.08 0.25 9.41
C LEU A 20 -1.33 -0.53 8.12
N TYR A 21 -2.19 -1.55 8.18
CA TYR A 21 -2.54 -2.36 7.01
C TYR A 21 -3.29 -1.55 5.94
N GLU A 22 -4.24 -0.71 6.34
CA GLU A 22 -4.94 0.20 5.43
C GLU A 22 -3.96 1.19 4.76
N ALA A 23 -3.05 1.79 5.53
CA ALA A 23 -2.02 2.68 5.00
C ALA A 23 -1.08 1.95 4.02
N TYR A 24 -0.73 0.70 4.31
CA TYR A 24 0.04 -0.16 3.42
C TYR A 24 -0.70 -0.40 2.08
N LEU A 25 -1.99 -0.75 2.12
CA LEU A 25 -2.78 -0.99 0.90
C LEU A 25 -2.90 0.27 0.02
N VAL A 26 -3.11 1.45 0.63
CA VAL A 26 -3.13 2.72 -0.10
C VAL A 26 -1.78 2.99 -0.77
N THR A 27 -0.69 2.83 -0.03
CA THR A 27 0.68 3.03 -0.54
C THR A 27 0.98 2.09 -1.71
N ARG A 28 0.62 0.80 -1.58
CA ARG A 28 0.79 -0.20 -2.64
C ARG A 28 -0.05 0.12 -3.89
N GLY A 29 -1.26 0.65 -3.70
CA GLY A 29 -2.10 1.14 -4.80
C GLY A 29 -1.49 2.32 -5.55
N ASP A 30 -0.85 3.24 -4.83
CA ASP A 30 -0.11 4.36 -5.45
C ASP A 30 1.13 3.88 -6.21
N LEU A 31 1.86 2.91 -5.65
CA LEU A 31 3.05 2.30 -6.28
C LEU A 31 2.73 1.44 -7.51
N ALA A 32 1.48 0.97 -7.64
CA ALA A 32 1.02 0.28 -8.85
C ALA A 32 0.96 1.21 -10.07
N ARG A 33 0.93 2.53 -9.85
CA ARG A 33 0.98 3.53 -10.94
C ARG A 33 2.39 3.58 -11.51
N ARG A 34 2.50 3.79 -12.83
CA ARG A 34 3.79 3.93 -13.53
C ARG A 34 3.73 5.12 -14.48
N MET A 35 4.85 5.80 -14.65
CA MET A 35 5.07 6.70 -15.77
C MET A 35 6.17 6.14 -16.66
N VAL A 36 5.98 6.20 -17.97
CA VAL A 36 6.96 5.71 -18.95
C VAL A 36 6.97 6.59 -20.17
N TRP A 37 8.17 6.89 -20.65
CA TRP A 37 8.40 7.49 -21.96
C TRP A 37 8.23 6.41 -23.03
N GLN A 38 7.53 6.77 -24.10
CA GLN A 38 7.32 5.89 -25.24
C GLN A 38 7.41 6.71 -26.53
N GLU A 39 8.23 6.23 -27.46
CA GLU A 39 8.35 6.83 -28.78
C GLU A 39 7.13 6.49 -29.65
N VAL A 40 6.55 7.50 -30.29
CA VAL A 40 5.47 7.38 -31.26
C VAL A 40 5.79 8.31 -32.43
N SER A 41 6.02 7.72 -33.62
CA SER A 41 6.31 8.45 -34.86
C SER A 41 7.48 9.45 -34.71
N GLY A 42 8.57 9.05 -34.06
CA GLY A 42 9.78 9.87 -33.88
C GLY A 42 9.66 10.96 -32.80
N LYS A 43 8.62 10.91 -31.96
CA LYS A 43 8.45 11.81 -30.80
C LYS A 43 8.24 10.99 -29.54
N ASP A 44 8.90 11.38 -28.45
CA ASP A 44 8.67 10.79 -27.14
C ASP A 44 7.41 11.36 -26.50
N TYR A 45 6.56 10.48 -25.98
CA TYR A 45 5.38 10.82 -25.21
C TYR A 45 5.44 10.20 -23.82
N LEU A 46 5.02 10.98 -22.82
CA LEU A 46 4.88 10.48 -21.46
C LEU A 46 3.54 9.78 -21.31
N TYR A 47 3.55 8.54 -20.83
CA TYR A 47 2.33 7.79 -20.51
C TYR A 47 2.25 7.50 -19.02
N ARG A 48 1.08 7.75 -18.43
CA ARG A 48 0.70 7.25 -17.12
C ARG A 48 -0.05 5.93 -17.26
N ARG A 49 0.40 4.89 -16.56
CA ARG A 49 -0.17 3.54 -16.58
C ARG A 49 -0.69 3.17 -15.20
N VAL A 50 -1.90 2.63 -15.13
CA VAL A 50 -2.51 2.04 -13.92
C VAL A 50 -3.20 0.75 -14.33
N GLY A 51 -2.64 -0.39 -13.93
CA GLY A 51 -3.08 -1.69 -14.44
C GLY A 51 -3.03 -1.74 -15.97
N LYS A 52 -4.17 -2.03 -16.62
CA LYS A 52 -4.30 -2.07 -18.08
C LYS A 52 -4.57 -0.70 -18.73
N VAL A 53 -4.84 0.34 -17.93
CA VAL A 53 -5.22 1.66 -18.44
C VAL A 53 -3.97 2.50 -18.70
N HIS A 54 -3.83 2.99 -19.93
CA HIS A 54 -2.74 3.89 -20.34
C HIS A 54 -3.33 5.23 -20.75
N ARG A 55 -2.76 6.33 -20.24
CA ARG A 55 -3.14 7.70 -20.60
C ARG A 55 -1.90 8.50 -20.97
N SER A 56 -1.88 9.07 -22.18
CA SER A 56 -0.82 10.01 -22.56
C SER A 56 -0.97 11.29 -21.74
N LEU A 57 0.15 11.81 -21.26
CA LEU A 57 0.28 13.10 -20.58
C LEU A 57 0.81 14.20 -21.52
N GLY A 58 1.27 13.82 -22.72
CA GLY A 58 1.78 14.72 -23.73
C GLY A 58 3.17 14.34 -24.25
N PRO A 59 3.66 15.07 -25.28
CA PRO A 59 5.00 14.90 -25.81
C PRO A 59 6.05 15.38 -24.80
N ARG A 60 7.30 14.95 -24.99
CA ARG A 60 8.43 15.36 -24.18
C ARG A 60 8.67 16.88 -24.29
N ALA A 61 8.42 17.54 -23.17
CA ALA A 61 8.55 18.97 -22.95
C ALA A 61 8.90 19.23 -21.46
N PRO A 62 9.39 20.43 -21.09
CA PRO A 62 9.80 20.73 -19.71
C PRO A 62 8.75 20.34 -18.67
N ARG A 63 7.48 20.68 -18.92
CA ARG A 63 6.35 20.33 -18.04
C ARG A 63 6.19 18.81 -17.79
N THR A 64 6.36 17.99 -18.83
CA THR A 64 6.23 16.52 -18.71
C THR A 64 7.46 15.88 -18.11
N GLU A 65 8.64 16.46 -18.32
CA GLU A 65 9.88 16.03 -17.66
C GLU A 65 9.82 16.30 -16.15
N GLU A 66 9.39 17.51 -15.76
CA GLU A 66 9.16 17.86 -14.36
C GLU A 66 8.13 16.92 -13.70
N ALA A 67 7.06 16.57 -14.42
CA ALA A 67 6.05 15.63 -13.93
C ALA A 67 6.61 14.20 -13.76
N TYR A 68 7.45 13.75 -14.69
CA TYR A 68 8.12 12.46 -14.60
C TYR A 68 9.10 12.43 -13.42
N ASP A 69 9.92 13.46 -13.26
CA ASP A 69 10.90 13.53 -12.18
C ASP A 69 10.24 13.63 -10.81
N ALA A 70 9.16 14.42 -10.70
CA ALA A 70 8.36 14.48 -9.47
C ALA A 70 7.73 13.13 -9.13
N PHE A 71 7.25 12.40 -10.15
CA PHE A 71 6.70 11.06 -9.98
C PHE A 71 7.77 10.07 -9.51
N GLU A 72 8.94 10.03 -10.14
CA GLU A 72 10.02 9.11 -9.75
C GLU A 72 10.55 9.41 -8.35
N ARG A 73 10.72 10.69 -7.97
CA ARG A 73 11.07 11.08 -6.59
C ARG A 73 10.01 10.62 -5.58
N GLY A 74 8.73 10.85 -5.88
CA GLY A 74 7.64 10.44 -5.01
C GLY A 74 7.53 8.92 -4.85
N LYS A 75 7.83 8.19 -5.93
CA LYS A 75 7.80 6.73 -5.97
C LYS A 75 8.90 6.10 -5.10
N ALA A 76 10.13 6.60 -5.16
CA ALA A 76 11.21 6.10 -4.31
C ALA A 76 10.85 6.23 -2.81
N ALA A 77 10.40 7.41 -2.39
CA ALA A 77 9.96 7.64 -1.01
C ALA A 77 8.75 6.76 -0.61
N ALA A 78 7.85 6.46 -1.54
CA ALA A 78 6.73 5.56 -1.30
C ALA A 78 7.16 4.09 -1.14
N GLN A 79 8.16 3.63 -1.90
CA GLN A 79 8.73 2.28 -1.77
C GLN A 79 9.42 2.09 -0.41
N GLU A 80 10.17 3.09 0.06
CA GLU A 80 10.78 3.06 1.39
C GLU A 80 9.71 2.96 2.50
N ARG A 81 8.62 3.73 2.38
CA ARG A 81 7.49 3.65 3.32
C ARG A 81 6.79 2.29 3.26
N GLU A 82 6.56 1.74 2.07
CA GLU A 82 5.96 0.41 1.90
C GLU A 82 6.79 -0.67 2.62
N ALA A 83 8.11 -0.68 2.41
CA ALA A 83 9.00 -1.65 3.05
C ALA A 83 9.03 -1.53 4.58
N ALA A 84 8.99 -0.29 5.10
CA ALA A 84 8.90 -0.05 6.54
C ALA A 84 7.57 -0.55 7.12
N MET A 85 6.45 -0.31 6.42
CA MET A 85 5.12 -0.80 6.85
C MET A 85 5.04 -2.33 6.78
N GLU A 86 5.58 -2.96 5.75
CA GLU A 86 5.64 -4.42 5.62
C GLU A 86 6.44 -5.04 6.76
N THR A 87 7.61 -4.49 7.06
CA THR A 87 8.44 -4.91 8.21
C THR A 87 7.64 -4.81 9.51
N ARG A 88 6.97 -3.68 9.74
CA ARG A 88 6.18 -3.45 10.96
C ARG A 88 4.98 -4.38 11.07
N LEU A 89 4.27 -4.66 9.98
CA LEU A 89 3.18 -5.64 9.95
C LEU A 89 3.69 -7.05 10.28
N ALA A 90 4.86 -7.43 9.76
CA ALA A 90 5.48 -8.72 10.06
C ALA A 90 5.87 -8.85 11.54
N GLU A 91 6.37 -7.79 12.17
CA GLU A 91 6.65 -7.75 13.62
C GLU A 91 5.38 -7.91 14.47
N MET A 92 4.25 -7.37 14.01
CA MET A 92 2.97 -7.44 14.72
C MET A 92 2.26 -8.79 14.56
N ALA A 93 2.60 -9.57 13.52
CA ALA A 93 1.91 -10.82 13.20
C ALA A 93 1.98 -11.90 14.31
N PRO A 94 3.14 -12.19 14.95
CA PRO A 94 3.20 -13.16 16.05
C PRO A 94 2.35 -12.75 17.27
N VAL A 95 2.32 -11.44 17.57
CA VAL A 95 1.53 -10.88 18.68
C VAL A 95 0.04 -11.01 18.36
N ASN A 96 -0.38 -10.64 17.14
CA ASN A 96 -1.78 -10.77 16.72
C ASN A 96 -2.25 -12.23 16.68
N ARG A 97 -1.39 -13.17 16.28
CA ARG A 97 -1.64 -14.62 16.37
C ARG A 97 -1.84 -15.07 17.82
N ALA A 98 -0.95 -14.66 18.72
CA ALA A 98 -1.00 -15.07 20.13
C ALA A 98 -2.19 -14.47 20.89
N LEU A 99 -2.59 -13.25 20.54
CA LEU A 99 -3.74 -12.59 21.14
C LEU A 99 -5.07 -13.14 20.62
N GLY A 100 -5.06 -13.76 19.44
CA GLY A 100 -6.22 -14.32 18.75
C GLY A 100 -7.25 -13.25 18.35
N PRO A 101 -8.17 -13.56 17.42
CA PRO A 101 -9.33 -12.72 17.21
C PRO A 101 -10.12 -12.62 18.52
N VAL A 102 -10.28 -11.42 19.09
CA VAL A 102 -11.45 -11.17 19.93
C VAL A 102 -12.64 -11.41 19.00
N ARG A 103 -13.37 -12.51 19.24
CA ARG A 103 -14.59 -12.92 18.51
C ARG A 103 -15.40 -11.66 18.17
N GLY A 104 -15.35 -11.22 16.92
CA GLY A 104 -16.11 -10.06 16.45
C GLY A 104 -15.46 -9.16 15.40
N ALA A 105 -14.12 -9.06 15.28
CA ALA A 105 -13.52 -8.01 14.43
C ALA A 105 -12.77 -8.46 13.16
N LEU A 106 -12.36 -9.73 13.03
CA LEU A 106 -11.56 -10.15 11.86
C LEU A 106 -12.37 -10.78 10.71
N ARG A 107 -13.71 -10.79 10.78
CA ARG A 107 -14.55 -11.33 9.69
C ARG A 107 -14.78 -10.35 8.53
N GLU A 108 -14.51 -9.06 8.74
CA GLU A 108 -14.79 -8.01 7.75
C GLU A 108 -13.57 -7.65 6.87
N ALA A 109 -12.34 -7.95 7.29
CA ALA A 109 -11.13 -7.60 6.53
C ALA A 109 -10.82 -8.57 5.37
N SER A 110 -11.42 -9.77 5.36
CA SER A 110 -11.20 -10.79 4.31
C SER A 110 -12.16 -10.70 3.12
N SER A 111 -13.11 -9.76 3.12
CA SER A 111 -14.09 -9.60 2.03
C SER A 111 -13.63 -8.75 0.85
N THR A 112 -12.45 -8.12 0.92
CA THR A 112 -11.94 -7.19 -0.10
C THR A 112 -10.91 -7.81 -1.03
N GLY A 113 -11.18 -9.00 -1.58
CA GLY A 113 -10.68 -9.52 -2.87
C GLY A 113 -9.21 -9.37 -3.32
N THR A 114 -8.29 -8.95 -2.45
CA THR A 114 -6.88 -8.72 -2.77
C THR A 114 -6.06 -9.55 -1.80
N GLU A 115 -5.29 -10.50 -2.34
CA GLU A 115 -4.47 -11.40 -1.56
C GLU A 115 -3.46 -10.58 -0.72
N PRO A 116 -3.53 -10.65 0.62
CA PRO A 116 -2.56 -9.97 1.47
C PRO A 116 -1.17 -10.53 1.19
N PRO A 117 -0.08 -9.81 1.55
CA PRO A 117 1.24 -10.44 1.61
C PRO A 117 1.12 -11.74 2.41
N ARG A 118 1.92 -12.76 2.06
CA ARG A 118 1.94 -14.09 2.70
C ARG A 118 2.50 -13.98 4.13
N ILE A 119 1.82 -13.21 4.96
CA ILE A 119 1.98 -13.07 6.40
C ILE A 119 0.81 -13.86 6.95
N GLU A 120 1.08 -15.09 7.39
CA GLU A 120 0.06 -15.90 8.07
C GLU A 120 -0.32 -15.17 9.37
N TRP A 121 -1.59 -14.77 9.47
CA TRP A 121 -2.21 -14.05 10.59
C TRP A 121 -2.82 -15.01 11.61
#